data_AF-A0A366XMC1-F1
#
_entry.id   AF-A0A366XMC1-F1
#
_cell.length_a   1.000
_cell.length_b   1.000
_cell.length_c   1.000
_cell.angle_alpha   90.00
_cell.angle_beta   90.00
_cell.angle_gamma   90.00
#
_symmetry.space_group_name_H-M   'P 1'
#
loop_
_entity.id
_entity.type
_entity.pdbx_description
1 polymer ?
#
loop_
_entity_poly.entity_id
_entity_poly.type
_entity_poly.pdbx_seq_one_letter_code
_entity_poly.pdbx_strand_id
1 'polypeptide(L)'
;MTYEIIYEGNVKEFEDYLVEQARQEVQQKGRKGIWCRITDIYVRQLSIIKHDPFPPEETNQSDDENPPSIKHLKMNVTFDNFYRWGIPGGRAGNHRILFAIHNYHKVVLLHYFDKQYNGAIHREDIEPAEACYEDYCIVDPFY
;
A
#
# COMPACT_ATOMS: atom_id res chain seq x y z
N MET A 1 -5.79 -1.13 -20.36
CA MET A 1 -4.33 -0.95 -20.21
C MET A 1 -3.95 -1.42 -18.83
N THR A 2 -2.75 -1.98 -18.64
CA THR A 2 -2.26 -2.41 -17.33
C THR A 2 -1.10 -1.51 -16.92
N TYR A 3 -1.12 -1.06 -15.68
CA TYR A 3 -0.03 -0.33 -15.07
C TYR A 3 1.13 -1.28 -14.77
N GLU A 4 2.34 -0.79 -14.99
CA GLU A 4 3.55 -1.45 -14.51
C GLU A 4 3.67 -1.21 -12.99
N ILE A 5 3.80 -2.29 -12.22
CA ILE A 5 4.05 -2.19 -10.77
C ILE A 5 5.55 -2.18 -10.55
N ILE A 6 6.04 -1.13 -9.91
CA ILE A 6 7.44 -0.95 -9.55
C ILE A 6 7.53 -1.00 -8.03
N TYR A 7 8.45 -1.79 -7.51
CA TYR A 7 8.68 -1.93 -6.09
C TYR A 7 9.90 -1.10 -5.71
N GLU A 8 9.69 -0.09 -4.89
CA GLU A 8 10.71 0.73 -4.25
C GLU A 8 10.58 0.65 -2.73
N GLY A 9 11.64 1.10 -2.04
CA GLY A 9 11.71 1.10 -0.58
C GLY A 9 11.54 -0.31 0.00
N ASN A 10 10.63 -0.46 0.97
CA ASN A 10 10.48 -1.70 1.76
C ASN A 10 9.20 -2.52 1.47
N VAL A 11 8.50 -2.24 0.37
CA VAL A 11 7.22 -2.91 0.07
C VAL A 11 7.41 -4.36 -0.34
N LYS A 12 8.55 -4.68 -0.98
CA LYS A 12 8.84 -6.06 -1.39
C LYS A 12 9.07 -6.97 -0.18
N GLU A 13 9.77 -6.48 0.83
CA GLU A 13 9.99 -7.17 2.10
C GLU A 13 8.68 -7.42 2.84
N PHE A 14 7.73 -6.47 2.76
CA PHE A 14 6.39 -6.68 3.30
C PHE A 14 5.63 -7.78 2.55
N GLU A 15 5.69 -7.82 1.22
CA GLU A 15 5.08 -8.90 0.43
C GLU A 15 5.65 -10.27 0.80
N ASP A 16 6.98 -10.37 0.92
CA ASP A 16 7.66 -11.59 1.32
C ASP A 16 7.28 -12.00 2.76
N TYR A 17 7.15 -11.02 3.66
CA TYR A 17 6.66 -11.23 5.03
C TYR A 17 5.23 -11.79 5.06
N LEU A 18 4.32 -11.24 4.24
CA LEU A 18 2.93 -11.73 4.15
C LEU A 18 2.87 -13.20 3.71
N VAL A 19 3.67 -13.56 2.70
CA VAL A 19 3.75 -14.94 2.20
C VAL A 19 4.29 -15.87 3.29
N GLU A 20 5.36 -15.46 3.97
CA GLU A 20 5.96 -16.26 5.03
C GLU A 20 5.00 -16.48 6.20
N GLN A 21 4.32 -15.44 6.67
CA GLN A 21 3.34 -15.55 7.75
C GLN A 21 2.15 -16.44 7.37
N ALA A 22 1.64 -16.30 6.14
CA ALA A 22 0.55 -17.16 5.65
C ALA A 22 1.00 -18.64 5.57
N ARG A 23 2.24 -18.89 5.13
CA ARG A 23 2.82 -20.23 5.08
C ARG A 23 2.94 -20.84 6.47
N GLN A 24 3.53 -20.11 7.43
CA GLN A 24 3.69 -20.56 8.80
C GLN A 24 2.33 -20.85 9.46
N GLU A 25 1.33 -19.99 9.21
CA GLU A 25 -0.01 -20.18 9.74
C GLU A 25 -0.64 -21.50 9.28
N VAL A 26 -0.55 -21.81 7.98
CA VAL A 26 -1.08 -23.07 7.43
C VAL A 26 -0.30 -24.27 7.96
N GLN A 27 1.03 -24.18 8.06
CA GLN A 27 1.87 -25.27 8.56
C GLN A 27 1.59 -25.59 10.03
N GLN A 28 1.46 -24.57 10.89
CA GLN A 28 1.28 -24.77 12.34
C GLN A 28 -0.15 -25.11 12.72
N LYS A 29 -1.15 -24.48 12.07
CA LYS A 29 -2.57 -24.63 12.44
C LYS A 29 -3.34 -25.60 11.55
N GLY A 30 -2.75 -26.04 10.44
CA GLY A 30 -3.39 -26.93 9.46
C GLY A 30 -4.56 -26.29 8.70
N ARG A 31 -4.79 -24.98 8.83
CA ARG A 31 -5.92 -24.26 8.22
C ARG A 31 -5.55 -22.81 7.92
N LYS A 32 -6.24 -22.24 6.93
CA LYS A 32 -6.15 -20.80 6.61
C LYS A 32 -6.65 -19.97 7.79
N GLY A 33 -5.91 -18.93 8.16
CA GLY A 33 -6.30 -18.00 9.21
C GLY A 33 -6.17 -16.54 8.77
N ILE A 34 -5.72 -15.69 9.69
CA ILE A 34 -5.70 -14.23 9.50
C ILE A 34 -4.67 -13.84 8.44
N TRP A 35 -3.49 -14.45 8.47
CA TRP A 35 -2.41 -14.10 7.54
C TRP A 35 -2.75 -14.51 6.11
N CYS A 36 -3.34 -15.69 5.91
CA CYS A 36 -3.86 -16.06 4.59
C CYS A 36 -4.89 -15.04 4.07
N ARG A 37 -5.80 -14.57 4.94
CA ARG A 37 -6.81 -13.57 4.55
C ARG A 37 -6.17 -12.24 4.16
N ILE A 38 -5.16 -11.79 4.90
CA ILE A 38 -4.43 -10.55 4.60
C ILE A 38 -3.73 -10.67 3.25
N THR A 39 -3.04 -11.78 3.00
CA THR A 39 -2.38 -12.04 1.72
C THR A 39 -3.38 -12.10 0.56
N ASP A 40 -4.55 -12.73 0.75
CA ASP A 40 -5.61 -12.75 -0.27
C ASP A 40 -6.13 -11.33 -0.58
N ILE A 41 -6.33 -10.49 0.45
CA ILE A 41 -6.71 -9.08 0.28
C ILE A 41 -5.63 -8.31 -0.46
N TYR A 42 -4.36 -8.51 -0.08
CA TYR A 42 -3.21 -7.87 -0.70
C TYR A 42 -3.16 -8.17 -2.20
N VAL A 43 -3.15 -9.46 -2.57
CA VAL A 43 -3.06 -9.91 -3.97
C VAL A 43 -4.25 -9.43 -4.80
N ARG A 44 -5.46 -9.49 -4.24
CA ARG A 44 -6.67 -9.02 -4.92
C ARG A 44 -6.58 -7.53 -5.21
N GLN A 45 -6.19 -6.72 -4.23
CA GLN A 45 -6.14 -5.28 -4.40
C GLN A 45 -4.96 -4.85 -5.28
N LEU A 46 -3.80 -5.52 -5.19
CA LEU A 46 -2.69 -5.30 -6.11
C LEU A 46 -3.12 -5.56 -7.57
N SER A 47 -3.92 -6.61 -7.79
CA SER A 47 -4.50 -6.90 -9.11
C SER A 47 -5.42 -5.77 -9.58
N ILE A 48 -6.24 -5.20 -8.69
CA ILE A 48 -7.09 -4.05 -9.00
C ILE A 48 -6.23 -2.83 -9.35
N ILE A 49 -5.24 -2.49 -8.52
CA ILE A 49 -4.31 -1.37 -8.74
C ILE A 49 -3.60 -1.48 -10.10
N LYS A 50 -3.22 -2.69 -10.50
CA LYS A 50 -2.60 -2.96 -11.80
C LYS A 50 -3.50 -2.60 -12.99
N HIS A 51 -4.81 -2.63 -12.81
CA HIS A 51 -5.79 -2.31 -13.86
C HIS A 51 -6.35 -0.90 -13.74
N ASP A 52 -6.58 -0.44 -12.51
CA ASP A 52 -7.17 0.85 -12.19
C ASP A 52 -6.61 1.35 -10.84
N PRO A 53 -5.49 2.11 -10.85
CA PRO A 53 -4.83 2.58 -9.64
C PRO A 53 -5.48 3.81 -9.04
N PHE A 54 -6.38 4.48 -9.78
CA PHE A 54 -7.03 5.70 -9.32
C PHE A 54 -8.21 5.35 -8.41
N PRO A 55 -8.27 5.91 -7.20
CA PRO A 55 -9.45 5.73 -6.36
C PRO A 55 -10.67 6.39 -7.03
N PRO A 56 -11.87 5.80 -6.93
CA PRO A 56 -13.09 6.48 -7.31
C PRO A 56 -13.24 7.78 -6.51
N GLU A 57 -13.85 8.82 -7.12
CA GLU A 57 -14.06 10.12 -6.47
C GLU A 57 -14.70 9.96 -5.08
N GLU A 58 -14.15 10.67 -4.09
CA GLU A 58 -14.45 10.50 -2.66
C GLU A 58 -15.97 10.60 -2.38
N THR A 59 -16.63 9.46 -2.18
CA THR A 59 -17.88 9.43 -1.42
C THR A 59 -17.55 9.60 0.07
N ASN A 60 -18.24 10.54 0.75
CA ASN A 60 -18.10 10.92 2.17
C ASN A 60 -18.36 9.76 3.18
N GLN A 61 -17.69 8.62 3.06
CA GLN A 61 -17.82 7.48 3.97
C GLN A 61 -16.63 7.43 4.94
N SER A 62 -16.94 7.16 6.20
CA SER A 62 -16.01 7.09 7.34
C SER A 62 -14.88 6.10 7.10
N ASP A 63 -13.69 6.46 7.61
CA ASP A 63 -12.40 5.82 7.33
C ASP A 63 -12.24 4.36 7.82
N ASP A 64 -13.10 3.90 8.74
CA ASP A 64 -12.88 2.66 9.49
C ASP A 64 -13.71 1.45 9.03
N GLU A 65 -14.71 1.61 8.17
CA GLU A 65 -15.70 0.54 7.94
C GLU A 65 -15.48 -0.32 6.68
N ASN A 66 -14.65 0.10 5.70
CA ASN A 66 -14.46 -0.67 4.47
C ASN A 66 -13.00 -0.80 4.01
N PRO A 67 -12.43 -2.02 4.09
CA PRO A 67 -11.15 -2.32 3.47
C PRO A 67 -11.26 -3.19 2.20
N PRO A 68 -10.22 -3.17 1.33
CA PRO A 68 -9.07 -2.27 1.31
C PRO A 68 -9.42 -0.91 0.69
N SER A 69 -9.04 0.19 1.35
CA SER A 69 -9.28 1.55 0.85
C SER A 69 -8.00 2.14 0.26
N ILE A 70 -8.05 2.44 -1.04
CA ILE A 70 -7.09 3.33 -1.68
C ILE A 70 -7.64 4.74 -1.52
N LYS A 71 -6.81 5.66 -1.03
CA LYS A 71 -7.17 7.08 -0.88
C LYS A 71 -6.01 7.95 -1.31
N HIS A 72 -6.34 9.12 -1.85
CA HIS A 72 -5.36 10.15 -2.12
C HIS A 72 -4.78 10.70 -0.80
N LEU A 73 -3.47 10.84 -0.73
CA LEU A 73 -2.81 11.41 0.44
C LEU A 73 -2.70 12.93 0.24
N LYS A 74 -3.43 13.71 1.04
CA LYS A 74 -3.51 15.18 0.92
C LYS A 74 -2.81 15.94 2.04
N MET A 75 -2.53 15.28 3.16
CA MET A 75 -1.98 15.91 4.36
C MET A 75 -0.52 15.47 4.57
N ASN A 76 0.32 16.40 5.03
CA ASN A 76 1.72 16.16 5.40
C ASN A 76 2.62 15.61 4.27
N VAL A 77 2.19 15.80 3.02
CA VAL A 77 2.86 15.30 1.82
C VAL A 77 3.33 16.47 0.95
N THR A 78 4.49 16.28 0.32
CA THR A 78 5.11 17.22 -0.62
C THR A 78 4.66 16.94 -2.05
N PHE A 79 4.45 15.66 -2.39
CA PHE A 79 4.02 15.20 -3.71
C PHE A 79 2.51 15.03 -3.78
N ASP A 80 1.88 15.57 -4.82
CA ASP A 80 0.44 15.53 -5.04
C ASP A 80 -0.04 14.23 -5.70
N ASN A 81 0.85 13.33 -6.08
CA ASN A 81 0.52 12.06 -6.74
C ASN A 81 0.64 10.85 -5.80
N PHE A 82 0.66 11.07 -4.49
CA PHE A 82 0.77 10.02 -3.49
C PHE A 82 -0.60 9.47 -3.05
N TYR A 83 -0.66 8.17 -2.89
CA TYR A 83 -1.84 7.44 -2.48
C TYR A 83 -1.51 6.49 -1.33
N ARG A 84 -2.48 6.33 -0.44
CA ARG A 84 -2.47 5.38 0.67
C ARG A 84 -3.31 4.18 0.29
N TRP A 85 -2.74 3.00 0.41
CA TRP A 85 -3.45 1.73 0.39
C TRP A 85 -3.53 1.14 1.81
N GLY A 86 -4.75 1.03 2.33
CA GLY A 86 -5.04 0.38 3.61
C GLY A 86 -5.33 -1.11 3.50
N ILE A 87 -4.62 -1.93 4.28
CA ILE A 87 -4.83 -3.38 4.36
C ILE A 87 -5.16 -3.76 5.82
N PRO A 88 -6.39 -4.20 6.12
CA PRO A 88 -6.84 -4.50 7.47
C PRO A 88 -6.27 -5.84 7.97
N GLY A 89 -5.32 -5.81 8.91
CA GLY A 89 -4.83 -7.03 9.55
C GLY A 89 -5.62 -7.48 10.78
N GLY A 90 -6.49 -6.62 11.32
CA GLY A 90 -7.15 -6.87 12.61
C GLY A 90 -6.09 -7.01 13.70
N ARG A 91 -5.96 -8.21 14.30
CA ARG A 91 -4.92 -8.49 15.30
C ARG A 91 -3.50 -8.62 14.72
N ALA A 92 -3.37 -8.75 13.41
CA ALA A 92 -2.07 -8.87 12.74
C ALA A 92 -1.45 -7.51 12.38
N GLY A 93 -2.19 -6.41 12.57
CA GLY A 93 -1.73 -5.06 12.28
C GLY A 93 -2.75 -4.23 11.48
N ASN A 94 -2.40 -2.97 11.27
CA ASN A 94 -3.11 -2.01 10.44
C ASN A 94 -2.19 -1.53 9.32
N HIS A 95 -1.86 -2.47 8.44
CA HIS A 95 -0.88 -2.32 7.38
C HIS A 95 -1.24 -1.20 6.41
N ARG A 96 -0.27 -0.37 6.05
CA ARG A 96 -0.39 0.72 5.09
C ARG A 96 0.74 0.64 4.09
N ILE A 97 0.41 0.88 2.82
CA ILE A 97 1.38 1.07 1.75
C ILE A 97 1.15 2.46 1.16
N LEU A 98 2.22 3.24 1.03
CA LEU A 98 2.23 4.45 0.23
C LEU A 98 2.74 4.11 -1.16
N PHE A 99 2.06 4.65 -2.18
CA PHE A 99 2.45 4.48 -3.56
C PHE A 99 2.17 5.73 -4.37
N ALA A 100 2.87 5.89 -5.48
CA ALA A 100 2.67 6.99 -6.42
C ALA A 100 2.22 6.46 -7.78
N ILE A 101 1.38 7.24 -8.47
CA ILE A 101 1.09 7.01 -9.89
C ILE A 101 2.03 7.90 -10.70
N HIS A 102 2.84 7.29 -11.56
CA HIS A 102 3.91 7.94 -12.30
C HIS A 102 3.73 7.79 -13.81
N ASN A 103 3.94 8.88 -14.56
CA ASN A 103 3.83 8.95 -16.03
C ASN A 103 2.55 8.33 -16.63
N TYR A 104 1.45 8.29 -15.88
CA TYR A 104 0.14 7.73 -16.29
C TYR A 104 0.10 6.23 -16.64
N HIS A 105 1.20 5.48 -16.46
CA HIS A 105 1.27 4.04 -16.77
C HIS A 105 2.06 3.20 -15.76
N LYS A 106 2.64 3.83 -14.73
CA LYS A 106 3.40 3.16 -13.67
C LYS A 106 2.78 3.42 -12.30
N VAL A 107 2.80 2.39 -11.46
CA VAL A 107 2.49 2.48 -10.03
C VAL A 107 3.75 2.12 -9.27
N VAL A 108 4.32 3.09 -8.57
CA VAL A 108 5.53 2.92 -7.76
C VAL A 108 5.10 2.69 -6.32
N LEU A 109 5.28 1.48 -5.81
CA LEU A 109 5.04 1.14 -4.41
C LEU A 109 6.27 1.59 -3.61
N LEU A 110 6.10 2.49 -2.64
CA LEU A 110 7.22 3.25 -2.06
C LEU A 110 7.56 2.82 -0.64
N HIS A 111 6.56 2.66 0.22
CA HIS A 111 6.81 2.40 1.63
C HIS A 111 5.66 1.65 2.28
N TYR A 112 6.01 0.66 3.08
CA TYR A 112 5.14 -0.06 3.99
C TYR A 112 5.42 0.33 5.44
N PHE A 113 4.34 0.51 6.21
CA PHE A 113 4.38 0.67 7.66
C PHE A 113 3.10 0.13 8.30
N ASP A 114 3.15 -0.08 9.62
CA ASP A 114 2.01 -0.51 10.42
C ASP A 114 1.46 0.65 11.25
N LYS A 115 0.25 1.13 10.93
CA LYS A 115 -0.31 2.35 11.52
C LYS A 115 -0.98 2.07 12.86
N GLN A 116 -0.23 2.31 13.94
CA GLN A 116 -0.64 2.07 15.33
C GLN A 116 -1.25 3.30 16.04
N TYR A 117 -1.63 4.34 15.28
CA TYR A 117 -2.19 5.58 15.80
C TYR A 117 -3.41 6.02 14.99
N ASN A 118 -4.23 6.92 15.55
CA ASN A 118 -5.44 7.45 14.92
C ASN A 118 -5.17 8.74 14.14
N GLY A 119 -6.06 9.10 13.21
CA GLY A 119 -5.95 10.34 12.44
C GLY A 119 -5.09 10.23 11.18
N ALA A 120 -4.63 11.38 10.67
CA ALA A 120 -3.81 11.48 9.47
C ALA A 120 -2.47 10.74 9.63
N ILE A 121 -1.87 10.30 8.51
CA ILE A 121 -0.54 9.68 8.53
C ILE A 121 0.47 10.75 8.96
N HIS A 122 1.33 10.38 9.91
CA HIS A 122 2.37 11.26 10.43
C HIS A 122 3.49 11.44 9.40
N ARG A 123 4.20 12.55 9.50
CA ARG A 123 5.29 12.89 8.59
C ARG A 123 6.39 11.81 8.57
N GLU A 124 6.70 11.23 9.72
CA GLU A 124 7.71 10.17 9.89
C GLU A 124 7.43 8.91 9.05
N ASP A 125 6.16 8.60 8.76
CA ASP A 125 5.77 7.47 7.91
C ASP A 125 5.69 7.87 6.42
N ILE A 126 5.72 9.16 6.10
CA ILE A 126 5.66 9.69 4.73
C ILE A 126 7.06 9.95 4.18
N GLU A 127 7.97 10.46 5.01
CA GLU A 127 9.35 10.80 4.62
C GLU A 127 10.10 9.66 3.92
N PRO A 128 10.02 8.39 4.38
CA PRO A 128 10.66 7.29 3.67
C PRO A 128 10.12 7.09 2.26
N ALA A 129 8.82 7.28 2.06
CA ALA A 129 8.18 7.16 0.75
C ALA A 129 8.59 8.30 -0.18
N GLU A 130 8.67 9.52 0.33
CA GLU A 130 9.13 10.68 -0.45
C GLU A 130 10.58 10.55 -0.87
N ALA A 131 11.47 10.15 0.04
CA ALA A 131 12.87 9.91 -0.30
C ALA A 131 13.02 8.84 -1.40
N CYS A 132 12.30 7.72 -1.28
CA CYS A 132 12.30 6.67 -2.31
C CYS A 132 11.77 7.19 -3.66
N TYR A 133 10.74 8.05 -3.64
CA TYR A 133 10.16 8.59 -4.86
C TYR A 133 11.07 9.63 -5.53
N GLU A 134 11.76 10.47 -4.74
CA GLU A 134 12.77 11.40 -5.23
C GLU A 134 13.90 10.66 -5.94
N ASP A 135 14.44 9.60 -5.31
CA ASP A 135 15.47 8.75 -5.89
C ASP A 135 14.99 8.10 -7.19
N TYR A 136 13.76 7.58 -7.20
CA TYR A 136 13.14 7.03 -8.40
C TYR A 136 13.04 8.07 -9.52
N CYS A 137 12.60 9.30 -9.22
CA CYS A 137 12.45 10.37 -10.20
C CYS A 137 13.78 10.88 -10.80
N ILE A 138 14.91 10.66 -10.12
CA ILE A 138 16.24 10.94 -10.70
C ILE A 138 16.53 9.98 -11.85
N VAL A 139 16.10 8.72 -11.74
CA VAL A 139 16.32 7.67 -12.73
C VAL A 139 15.27 7.71 -13.84
N ASP A 140 14.01 7.92 -13.48
CA ASP A 140 12.87 8.04 -14.40
C ASP A 140 12.08 9.32 -14.10
N PRO A 141 12.45 10.46 -14.73
CA PRO A 141 11.82 11.73 -14.45
C PRO A 141 10.37 11.78 -14.96
N PHE A 142 9.57 12.60 -14.30
CA PHE A 142 8.20 12.87 -14.74
C PHE A 142 8.22 13.71 -16.03
N TYR A 143 7.46 13.30 -17.05
CA TYR A 143 7.34 14.01 -18.33
C TYR A 143 6.17 15.00 -18.37
#